data_AF-A0A8S3QG53-F1
#
_entry.id   AF-A0A8S3QG53-F1
#
_cell.length_a   1.000
_cell.length_b   1.000
_cell.length_c   1.000
_cell.angle_alpha   90.00
_cell.angle_beta   90.00
_cell.angle_gamma   90.00
#
_symmetry.space_group_name_H-M   'P 1'
#
loop_
_entity.id
_entity.type
_entity.pdbx_description
1 polymer ?
#
loop_
_entity_poly.entity_id
_entity_poly.type
_entity_poly.pdbx_seq_one_letter_code
_entity_poly.pdbx_strand_id
1 'polypeptide(L)'
;MTVCKTGGGETDIAVCQQNNAATPAKYCAGKETGSIFQGDLKAGSLSMKFECIASDQTKRTTIIQVVCGNRNELEFVKDDSPKTGKIGIYVLKLTTQYACIKGGESGGLSTGSVLLLIFLIVLIIYLVGGVLFMKFMRGASGVEMVPNLELWKGLPSLIKDGFVFVSKGCKANTTYSQI
;
A
#
# COMPACT_ATOMS: atom_id res chain seq x y z
N MET A 1 18.20 16.03 -16.96
CA MET A 1 17.30 15.57 -18.06
C MET A 1 15.90 15.97 -17.69
N THR A 2 15.12 16.48 -18.64
CA THR A 2 13.77 17.00 -18.38
C THR A 2 12.79 16.19 -19.21
N VAL A 3 11.60 15.89 -18.67
CA VAL A 3 10.50 15.36 -19.48
C VAL A 3 10.06 16.49 -20.41
N CYS A 4 10.37 16.38 -21.70
CA CYS A 4 10.00 17.40 -22.68
C CYS A 4 8.51 17.27 -22.99
N LYS A 5 7.75 18.33 -22.76
CA LYS A 5 6.44 18.49 -23.41
C LYS A 5 6.72 18.78 -24.90
N THR A 6 6.12 17.98 -25.78
CA THR A 6 6.23 18.10 -27.24
C THR A 6 5.76 19.48 -27.69
N GLY A 7 6.73 20.35 -27.96
CA GLY A 7 6.54 21.66 -28.57
C GLY A 7 7.62 21.86 -29.62
N GLY A 8 7.41 21.27 -30.80
CA GLY A 8 8.25 21.46 -31.99
C GLY A 8 8.58 20.17 -32.74
N GLY A 9 7.96 19.96 -33.89
CA GLY A 9 8.45 19.16 -35.01
C GLY A 9 8.41 17.62 -34.90
N GLU A 10 8.82 17.03 -33.79
CA GLU A 10 8.81 15.57 -33.58
C GLU A 10 7.77 15.18 -32.53
N THR A 11 6.70 14.53 -32.97
CA THR A 11 5.48 14.29 -32.16
C THR A 11 5.56 13.09 -31.21
N ASP A 12 6.66 12.33 -31.23
CA ASP A 12 6.77 11.00 -30.58
C ASP A 12 7.93 10.90 -29.57
N ILE A 13 8.46 12.02 -29.07
CA ILE A 13 9.55 12.03 -28.09
C ILE A 13 8.98 12.16 -26.67
N ALA A 14 9.16 11.11 -25.86
CA ALA A 14 8.78 11.09 -24.45
C ALA A 14 9.86 11.67 -23.53
N VAL A 15 11.14 11.42 -23.87
CA VAL A 15 12.29 11.86 -23.06
C VAL A 15 13.32 12.55 -23.94
N CYS A 16 13.81 13.69 -23.48
CA CYS A 16 14.83 14.49 -24.15
C CYS A 16 16.00 14.80 -23.20
N GLN A 17 17.16 15.01 -23.79
CA GLN A 17 18.32 15.57 -23.12
C GLN A 17 18.62 16.93 -23.74
N GLN A 18 18.75 17.95 -22.91
CA GLN A 18 19.14 19.28 -23.33
C GLN A 18 20.51 19.62 -22.72
N ASN A 19 21.41 20.17 -23.52
CA ASN A 19 22.68 20.71 -23.02
C ASN A 19 22.47 22.14 -22.48
N ASN A 20 23.24 22.52 -21.47
CA ASN A 20 23.17 23.84 -20.83
C ASN A 20 24.07 24.89 -21.52
N ALA A 21 24.25 24.79 -22.83
CA ALA A 21 25.05 25.73 -23.62
C ALA A 21 24.25 26.99 -23.98
N ALA A 22 24.95 28.07 -24.36
CA ALA A 22 24.33 29.33 -24.80
C ALA A 22 23.34 29.13 -25.97
N THR A 23 23.54 28.11 -26.79
CA THR A 23 22.57 27.56 -27.74
C THR A 23 22.20 26.13 -27.31
N PRO A 24 21.02 25.92 -26.69
CA PRO A 24 20.67 24.62 -26.13
C PRO A 24 20.34 23.61 -27.23
N ALA A 25 21.26 22.69 -27.48
CA ALA A 25 20.99 21.51 -28.30
C ALA A 25 20.08 20.53 -27.56
N LYS A 26 19.02 20.06 -28.23
CA LYS A 26 18.11 19.02 -27.75
C LYS A 26 18.41 17.70 -28.46
N TYR A 27 18.51 16.63 -27.69
CA TYR A 27 18.77 15.29 -28.17
C TYR A 27 17.64 14.37 -27.74
N CYS A 28 17.18 13.47 -28.61
CA CYS A 28 16.23 12.44 -28.20
C CYS A 28 16.92 11.50 -27.20
N ALA A 29 16.19 11.14 -26.14
CA ALA A 29 16.62 10.17 -25.13
C ALA A 29 15.63 9.00 -24.99
N GLY A 30 14.43 9.13 -25.55
CA GLY A 30 13.44 8.05 -25.62
C GLY A 30 12.20 8.46 -26.40
N LYS A 31 11.72 7.58 -27.28
CA LYS A 31 10.43 7.72 -27.98
C LYS A 31 9.30 7.05 -27.22
N GLU A 32 8.07 7.55 -27.39
CA GLU A 32 6.88 6.95 -26.80
C GLU A 32 6.51 5.63 -27.51
N THR A 33 6.61 5.64 -28.84
CA THR A 33 6.41 4.45 -29.68
C THR A 33 7.43 3.35 -29.33
N GLY A 34 6.94 2.19 -28.91
CA GLY A 34 7.76 1.05 -28.51
C GLY A 34 8.24 1.09 -27.05
N SER A 35 7.66 1.97 -26.23
CA SER A 35 7.91 1.98 -24.78
C SER A 35 7.43 0.70 -24.11
N ILE A 36 8.21 0.22 -23.14
CA ILE A 36 7.91 -1.00 -22.38
C ILE A 36 7.67 -0.64 -20.92
N PHE A 37 6.54 -1.07 -20.39
CA PHE A 37 6.15 -0.88 -19.00
C PHE A 37 6.20 -2.24 -18.30
N GLN A 38 7.07 -2.37 -17.30
CA GLN A 38 7.22 -3.60 -16.54
C GLN A 38 7.04 -3.31 -15.05
N GLY A 39 5.99 -3.85 -14.46
CA GLY A 39 5.72 -3.75 -13.02
C GLY A 39 6.14 -5.02 -12.30
N ASP A 40 6.80 -4.87 -11.16
CA ASP A 40 7.05 -5.96 -10.20
C ASP A 40 6.14 -5.77 -8.97
N LEU A 41 5.16 -6.67 -8.83
CA LEU A 41 4.19 -6.68 -7.72
C LEU A 41 4.83 -7.04 -6.37
N LYS A 42 5.97 -7.74 -6.36
CA LYS A 42 6.65 -8.14 -5.11
C LYS A 42 7.56 -7.03 -4.60
N ALA A 43 8.19 -6.28 -5.52
CA ALA A 43 9.06 -5.16 -5.19
C ALA A 43 8.32 -3.80 -5.11
N GLY A 44 7.06 -3.73 -5.54
CA GLY A 44 6.28 -2.48 -5.59
C GLY A 44 6.90 -1.43 -6.51
N SER A 45 7.58 -1.88 -7.57
CA SER A 45 8.36 -1.02 -8.47
C SER A 45 7.84 -1.13 -9.90
N LEU A 46 7.63 0.01 -10.56
CA LEU A 46 7.27 0.09 -11.98
C LEU A 46 8.47 0.62 -12.76
N SER A 47 8.95 -0.12 -13.75
CA SER A 47 10.03 0.31 -14.64
C SER A 47 9.49 0.63 -16.03
N MET A 48 9.72 1.86 -16.48
CA MET A 48 9.36 2.33 -17.82
C MET A 48 10.63 2.43 -18.65
N LYS A 49 10.68 1.73 -19.79
CA LYS A 49 11.83 1.72 -20.68
C LYS A 49 11.47 2.41 -21.99
N PHE A 50 12.29 3.39 -22.36
CA PHE A 50 12.19 4.14 -23.61
C PHE A 50 13.47 3.99 -24.42
N GLU A 51 13.35 3.90 -25.73
CA GLU A 51 14.49 3.80 -26.64
C GLU A 51 14.41 4.89 -27.71
N CYS A 52 15.55 5.44 -28.10
CA CYS A 52 15.67 6.31 -29.27
C CYS A 52 16.97 6.02 -30.01
N ILE A 53 16.93 6.02 -31.33
CA ILE A 53 18.12 5.91 -32.19
C ILE A 53 18.35 7.29 -32.79
N ALA A 54 19.48 7.91 -32.44
CA ALA A 54 19.89 9.17 -33.04
C ALA A 54 20.43 8.95 -34.46
N SER A 55 20.44 10.00 -35.29
CA SER A 55 20.89 9.94 -36.69
C SER A 55 22.33 9.43 -36.86
N ASP A 56 23.19 9.59 -35.85
CA ASP A 56 24.54 9.04 -35.82
C ASP A 56 24.59 7.56 -35.38
N GLN A 57 23.51 6.80 -35.55
CA GLN A 57 23.31 5.43 -35.06
C GLN A 57 23.58 5.23 -33.55
N THR A 58 23.48 6.30 -32.76
CA THR A 58 23.62 6.21 -31.30
C THR A 58 22.31 5.77 -30.69
N LYS A 59 22.28 4.57 -30.12
CA LYS A 59 21.12 4.03 -29.40
C LYS A 59 21.12 4.57 -27.97
N ARG A 60 20.10 5.33 -27.61
CA ARG A 60 19.88 5.82 -26.25
C ARG A 60 18.70 5.09 -25.64
N THR A 61 18.88 4.58 -24.43
CA THR A 61 17.86 3.90 -23.66
C THR A 61 17.69 4.62 -22.34
N THR A 62 16.47 5.06 -22.05
CA THR A 62 16.12 5.67 -20.78
C THR A 62 15.26 4.71 -19.98
N ILE A 63 15.65 4.43 -18.75
CA ILE A 63 14.89 3.61 -17.80
C ILE A 63 14.42 4.52 -16.67
N ILE A 64 13.11 4.63 -16.46
CA ILE A 64 12.50 5.36 -15.35
C ILE A 64 11.97 4.32 -14.36
N GLN A 65 12.62 4.22 -13.21
CA GLN A 65 12.21 3.39 -12.09
C GLN A 65 11.28 4.21 -11.19
N VAL A 66 10.00 3.87 -11.20
CA VAL A 66 8.98 4.50 -10.38
C VAL A 66 8.84 3.67 -9.10
N VAL A 67 9.16 4.30 -7.97
CA VAL A 67 9.22 3.66 -6.64
C VAL A 67 8.24 4.37 -5.71
N CYS A 68 7.54 3.59 -4.89
CA CYS A 68 6.69 4.12 -3.82
C CYS A 68 7.52 4.89 -2.79
N GLY A 69 7.10 6.11 -2.45
CA GLY A 69 7.68 6.86 -1.35
C GLY A 69 6.86 8.08 -0.97
N ASN A 70 7.19 8.70 0.16
CA ASN A 70 6.42 9.79 0.76
C ASN A 70 6.77 11.18 0.20
N ARG A 71 7.61 11.23 -0.83
CA ARG A 71 8.07 12.45 -1.50
C ARG A 71 7.89 12.29 -3.00
N ASN A 72 7.69 13.40 -3.70
CA ASN A 72 7.66 13.46 -5.16
C ASN A 72 9.01 13.96 -5.65
N GLU A 73 9.95 13.04 -5.84
CA GLU A 73 11.35 13.34 -6.12
C GLU A 73 11.84 12.54 -7.32
N LEU A 74 12.49 13.24 -8.27
CA LEU A 74 13.09 12.64 -9.45
C LEU A 74 14.61 12.74 -9.35
N GLU A 75 15.27 11.60 -9.21
CA GLU A 75 16.71 11.49 -9.09
C GLU A 75 17.31 10.87 -10.35
N PHE A 76 18.46 11.38 -10.79
CA PHE A 76 19.28 10.70 -11.78
C PHE A 76 20.18 9.71 -11.05
N VAL A 77 19.96 8.41 -11.25
CA VAL A 77 20.67 7.37 -10.50
C VAL A 77 22.04 7.14 -11.09
N LYS A 78 22.10 6.85 -12.40
CA LYS A 78 23.36 6.55 -13.08
C LYS A 78 23.26 6.63 -14.60
N ASP A 79 24.42 6.90 -15.17
CA ASP A 79 24.73 6.67 -16.59
C ASP A 79 25.46 5.31 -16.68
N ASP A 80 24.81 4.33 -17.30
CA ASP A 80 25.31 2.97 -17.48
C ASP A 80 25.82 2.75 -18.92
N SER A 81 26.14 3.84 -19.62
CA SER A 81 26.61 3.79 -21.00
C SER A 81 27.92 3.01 -21.10
N PRO A 82 28.01 1.97 -21.96
CA PRO A 82 29.27 1.29 -22.19
C PRO A 82 30.30 2.29 -22.76
N LYS A 83 31.54 2.24 -22.25
CA LYS A 83 32.65 3.11 -22.70
C LYS A 83 33.08 2.86 -24.16
N THR A 84 32.55 1.79 -24.77
CA THR A 84 32.86 1.34 -26.13
C THR A 84 31.56 1.00 -26.84
N GLY A 85 31.29 1.69 -27.96
CA GLY A 85 30.07 1.54 -28.76
C GLY A 85 29.16 2.76 -28.73
N LYS A 86 28.24 2.85 -29.69
CA LYS A 86 27.28 3.96 -29.79
C LYS A 86 26.00 3.67 -29.00
N ILE A 87 26.13 3.33 -27.72
CA ILE A 87 24.99 2.99 -26.84
C ILE A 87 25.08 3.85 -25.58
N GLY A 88 23.96 4.48 -25.20
CA GLY A 88 23.85 5.21 -23.94
C GLY A 88 22.67 4.76 -23.10
N ILE A 89 22.88 4.50 -21.81
CA ILE A 89 21.84 4.03 -20.89
C ILE A 89 21.70 5.00 -19.72
N TYR A 90 20.51 5.56 -19.56
CA TYR A 90 20.20 6.55 -18.54
C TYR A 90 19.16 6.00 -17.57
N VAL A 91 19.49 5.93 -16.29
CA VAL A 91 18.58 5.43 -15.24
C VAL A 91 18.12 6.59 -14.37
N LEU A 92 16.81 6.84 -14.35
CA LEU A 92 16.15 7.80 -13.48
C LEU A 92 15.30 7.05 -12.47
N LYS A 93 15.27 7.56 -11.24
CA LYS A 93 14.41 7.06 -10.17
C LYS A 93 13.41 8.13 -9.80
N LEU A 94 12.13 7.85 -10.05
CA LEU A 94 11.01 8.68 -9.65
C LEU A 94 10.40 8.08 -8.38
N THR A 95 10.63 8.72 -7.25
CA THR A 95 9.95 8.41 -6.00
C THR A 95 8.67 9.22 -5.94
N THR A 96 7.51 8.58 -5.78
CA THR A 96 6.22 9.28 -5.63
C THR A 96 5.20 8.49 -4.82
N GLN A 97 4.35 9.19 -4.09
CA GLN A 97 3.26 8.60 -3.32
C GLN A 97 2.20 7.91 -4.20
N TYR A 98 2.10 8.33 -5.47
CA TYR A 98 1.14 7.77 -6.42
C TYR A 98 1.58 6.41 -6.99
N ALA A 99 2.85 6.05 -6.81
CA ALA A 99 3.40 4.77 -7.21
C ALA A 99 3.12 3.67 -6.18
N CYS A 100 2.66 4.04 -4.99
CA CYS A 100 2.29 3.11 -3.95
C CYS A 100 1.02 2.36 -4.37
N ILE A 101 1.19 1.07 -4.67
CA ILE A 101 0.05 0.18 -4.93
C ILE A 101 -0.73 0.08 -3.61
N LYS A 102 -1.90 0.73 -3.56
CA LYS A 102 -2.85 0.64 -2.42
C LYS A 102 -3.49 -0.74 -2.25
N GLY A 103 -2.91 -1.77 -2.87
CA GLY A 103 -3.37 -3.16 -2.89
C GLY A 103 -2.28 -4.16 -2.50
N GLY A 104 -1.29 -3.70 -1.73
CA GLY A 104 -0.16 -4.51 -1.28
C GLY A 104 0.16 -4.37 0.21
N GLU A 105 -0.69 -3.73 1.02
CA GLU A 105 -0.80 -4.21 2.39
C GLU A 105 -1.39 -5.60 2.25
N SER A 106 -0.60 -6.62 2.56
CA SER A 106 -1.13 -7.93 2.92
C SER A 106 -2.14 -7.68 4.03
N GLY A 107 -3.40 -7.40 3.65
CA GLY A 107 -4.53 -7.18 4.51
C GLY A 107 -4.88 -8.50 5.18
N GLY A 108 -3.97 -8.98 6.02
CA GLY A 108 -4.31 -9.96 7.03
C GLY A 108 -5.38 -9.32 7.90
N LEU A 109 -6.37 -10.12 8.26
CA LEU A 109 -7.34 -9.73 9.28
C LEU A 109 -6.57 -9.16 10.47
N SER A 110 -6.96 -7.96 10.92
CA SER A 110 -6.40 -7.37 12.13
C SER A 110 -6.39 -8.42 13.23
N THR A 111 -5.31 -8.50 14.02
CA THR A 111 -5.20 -9.47 15.12
C THR A 111 -6.44 -9.44 16.02
N GLY A 112 -7.04 -8.27 16.22
CA GLY A 112 -8.30 -8.11 16.95
C GLY A 112 -9.48 -8.84 16.29
N SER A 113 -9.62 -8.77 14.96
CA SER A 113 -10.67 -9.47 14.22
C SER A 113 -10.51 -10.99 14.30
N VAL A 114 -9.27 -11.49 14.28
CA VAL A 114 -8.99 -12.93 14.43
C VAL A 114 -9.39 -13.40 15.83
N LEU A 115 -9.03 -12.65 16.88
CA LEU A 115 -9.40 -12.98 18.26
C LEU A 115 -10.92 -12.98 18.45
N LEU A 116 -11.64 -11.99 17.89
CA LEU A 116 -13.11 -11.93 17.95
C LEU A 116 -13.76 -13.13 17.25
N LEU A 117 -13.22 -13.55 16.11
CA LEU A 117 -13.74 -14.69 15.37
C LEU A 117 -13.56 -16.00 16.15
N ILE A 118 -12.38 -16.24 16.73
CA ILE A 118 -12.13 -17.40 17.58
C ILE A 118 -13.08 -17.41 18.79
N PHE A 119 -13.23 -16.26 19.46
CA PHE A 119 -14.14 -16.12 20.59
C PHE A 119 -15.58 -16.46 20.21
N LEU A 120 -16.07 -15.95 19.08
CA LEU A 120 -17.43 -16.20 18.61
C LEU A 120 -17.69 -17.68 18.30
N ILE A 121 -16.72 -18.36 17.67
CA ILE A 121 -16.84 -19.80 17.38
C ILE A 121 -16.93 -20.62 18.67
N VAL A 122 -16.05 -20.35 19.64
CA VAL A 122 -16.07 -21.02 20.95
C VAL A 122 -17.40 -20.76 21.68
N LEU A 123 -17.90 -19.53 21.61
CA LEU A 123 -19.18 -19.13 22.20
C LEU A 123 -20.35 -19.94 21.63
N ILE A 124 -20.40 -20.11 20.31
CA ILE A 124 -21.44 -20.89 19.62
C ILE A 124 -21.37 -22.36 20.04
N ILE A 125 -20.18 -22.95 20.05
CA ILE A 125 -19.99 -24.34 20.47
C ILE A 125 -20.46 -24.54 21.92
N TYR A 126 -20.13 -23.60 22.81
CA TYR A 126 -20.56 -23.64 24.21
C TYR A 126 -22.08 -23.54 24.36
N LEU A 127 -22.73 -22.60 23.67
CA LEU A 127 -24.18 -22.42 23.73
C LEU A 127 -24.91 -23.63 23.15
N VAL A 128 -24.53 -24.09 21.95
CA VAL A 128 -25.19 -25.22 21.28
C VAL A 128 -24.93 -26.52 22.05
N GLY A 129 -23.68 -26.81 22.39
CA GLY A 129 -23.32 -28.01 23.15
C GLY A 129 -24.00 -28.05 24.52
N GLY A 130 -24.00 -26.92 25.22
CA GLY A 130 -24.64 -26.80 26.53
C GLY A 130 -26.18 -26.91 26.48
N VAL A 131 -26.82 -26.29 25.49
CA VAL A 131 -28.27 -26.41 25.28
C VAL A 131 -28.66 -27.85 24.93
N LEU A 132 -27.90 -28.52 24.04
CA LEU A 132 -28.12 -29.92 23.70
C LEU A 132 -27.94 -30.81 24.93
N PHE A 133 -26.90 -30.60 25.73
CA PHE A 133 -26.67 -31.35 26.96
C PHE A 133 -27.80 -31.18 27.97
N MET A 134 -28.24 -29.93 28.23
CA MET A 134 -29.34 -29.66 29.16
C MET A 134 -30.68 -30.22 28.68
N LYS A 135 -30.93 -30.15 27.36
CA LYS A 135 -32.16 -30.66 26.74
C LYS A 135 -32.23 -32.18 26.75
N PHE A 136 -31.16 -32.86 26.33
CA PHE A 136 -31.17 -34.31 26.16
C PHE A 136 -30.89 -35.08 27.45
N MET A 137 -30.04 -34.57 28.34
CA MET A 137 -29.70 -35.28 29.58
C MET A 137 -30.51 -34.84 30.79
N ARG A 138 -31.02 -33.60 30.82
CA ARG A 138 -31.67 -33.03 32.02
C ARG A 138 -33.14 -32.69 31.85
N GLY A 139 -33.68 -32.77 30.62
CA GLY A 139 -35.10 -32.52 30.33
C GLY A 139 -35.59 -31.10 30.65
N ALA A 140 -34.67 -30.15 30.88
CA ALA A 140 -35.01 -28.77 31.19
C ALA A 140 -35.65 -28.11 29.96
N SER A 141 -36.72 -27.32 30.14
CA SER A 141 -37.45 -26.65 29.06
C SER A 141 -37.41 -25.13 29.23
N GLY A 142 -37.18 -24.40 28.13
CA GLY A 142 -37.19 -22.94 28.11
C GLY A 142 -35.85 -22.28 28.46
N VAL A 143 -35.91 -21.18 29.20
CA VAL A 143 -34.77 -20.26 29.45
C VAL A 143 -33.67 -20.91 30.32
N GLU A 144 -33.98 -21.97 31.06
CA GLU A 144 -33.02 -22.71 31.87
C GLU A 144 -32.10 -23.65 31.07
N MET A 145 -32.34 -23.82 29.77
CA MET A 145 -31.46 -24.60 28.89
C MET A 145 -30.11 -23.90 28.64
N VAL A 146 -30.01 -22.59 28.87
CA VAL A 146 -28.78 -21.84 28.64
C VAL A 146 -27.82 -22.06 29.82
N PRO A 147 -26.62 -22.61 29.56
CA PRO A 147 -25.61 -22.76 30.60
C PRO A 147 -25.22 -21.41 31.21
N ASN A 148 -25.16 -21.34 32.54
CA ASN A 148 -24.74 -20.15 33.30
C ASN A 148 -25.56 -18.89 32.97
N LEU A 149 -26.89 -18.99 32.96
CA LEU A 149 -27.83 -17.91 32.62
C LEU A 149 -27.56 -16.58 33.35
N GLU A 150 -27.14 -16.61 34.61
CA GLU A 150 -26.84 -15.39 35.39
C GLU A 150 -25.68 -14.58 34.80
N LEU A 151 -24.67 -15.25 34.26
CA LEU A 151 -23.55 -14.61 33.56
C LEU A 151 -24.03 -13.91 32.28
N TRP A 152 -24.92 -14.55 31.52
CA TRP A 152 -25.51 -13.97 30.30
C TRP A 152 -26.42 -12.78 30.59
N LYS A 153 -27.13 -12.79 31.72
CA LYS A 153 -27.95 -11.65 32.17
C LYS A 153 -27.09 -10.44 32.57
N GLY A 154 -25.92 -10.65 33.17
CA GLY A 154 -24.99 -9.57 33.53
C GLY A 154 -24.11 -9.08 32.39
N LEU A 155 -23.98 -9.84 31.31
CA LEU A 155 -23.11 -9.53 30.17
C LEU A 155 -23.40 -8.16 29.50
N PRO A 156 -24.67 -7.76 29.24
CA PRO A 156 -24.99 -6.46 28.64
C PRO A 156 -24.55 -5.27 29.49
N SER A 157 -24.67 -5.36 30.82
CA SER A 157 -24.20 -4.31 31.72
C SER A 157 -22.67 -4.22 31.71
N LEU A 158 -21.97 -5.36 31.72
CA LEU A 158 -20.51 -5.39 31.65
C LEU A 158 -19.97 -4.81 30.33
N ILE A 159 -20.62 -5.08 29.20
CA ILE A 159 -20.24 -4.50 27.90
C ILE A 159 -20.44 -2.97 27.92
N LYS A 160 -21.56 -2.50 28.46
CA LYS A 160 -21.85 -1.07 28.60
C LYS A 160 -20.77 -0.37 29.44
N ASP A 161 -20.37 -0.98 30.56
CA ASP A 161 -19.34 -0.43 31.44
C ASP A 161 -17.97 -0.41 30.75
N GLY A 162 -17.63 -1.45 29.99
CA GLY A 162 -16.43 -1.48 29.15
C GLY A 162 -16.41 -0.39 28.09
N PHE A 163 -17.52 -0.16 27.39
CA PHE A 163 -17.62 0.89 26.36
C PHE A 163 -17.52 2.29 26.97
N VAL A 164 -18.12 2.51 28.15
CA VAL A 164 -17.98 3.75 28.91
C VAL A 164 -16.53 3.97 29.36
N PHE A 165 -15.85 2.91 29.82
CA PHE A 165 -14.44 2.98 30.22
C PHE A 165 -13.52 3.35 29.04
N VAL A 166 -13.69 2.71 27.88
CA VAL A 166 -12.90 2.99 26.67
C VAL A 166 -13.21 4.38 26.11
N SER A 167 -14.48 4.77 26.02
CA SER A 167 -14.89 6.08 25.49
C SER A 167 -14.52 7.26 26.39
N LYS A 168 -14.45 7.07 27.70
CA LYS A 168 -13.95 8.07 28.66
C LYS A 168 -12.43 8.05 28.83
N GLY A 169 -11.73 7.21 28.05
CA GLY A 169 -10.29 6.95 28.04
C GLY A 169 -9.44 7.84 28.94
N CYS A 170 -8.92 7.28 30.02
CA CYS A 170 -7.94 7.88 30.94
C CYS A 170 -8.08 9.39 31.19
N LYS A 171 -9.29 9.95 31.23
CA LYS A 171 -9.48 11.25 31.87
C LYS A 171 -9.43 11.02 33.36
N ALA A 172 -8.22 11.08 33.91
CA ALA A 172 -8.04 11.27 35.34
C ALA A 172 -8.88 12.49 35.72
N ASN A 173 -9.94 12.28 36.49
CA ASN A 173 -10.64 13.39 37.12
C ASN A 173 -9.59 14.09 37.99
N THR A 174 -9.10 15.24 37.52
CA THR A 174 -8.25 16.16 38.27
C THR A 174 -9.12 16.86 39.31
N THR A 175 -9.70 16.08 40.22
CA THR A 175 -10.53 16.53 41.33
C THR A 175 -9.92 15.99 42.61
N TYR A 176 -8.63 16.25 42.82
CA TYR A 176 -7.94 16.03 44.09
C TYR A 176 -7.06 17.22 44.51
N SER A 177 -7.13 18.36 43.79
CA SER A 177 -6.39 19.58 44.12
C SER A 177 -7.31 20.73 44.61
N GLN A 178 -8.50 20.41 45.11
CA GLN A 178 -9.41 21.37 45.76
C GLN A 178 -10.03 20.73 47.01
N ILE A 179 -9.20 20.27 47.94
CA ILE A 179 -9.52 20.17 49.37
C ILE A 179 -8.31 20.71 50.12
#